data_AF-A0A3D1P059-F1
#
_entry.id   AF-A0A3D1P059-F1
#
_cell.length_a   1.000
_cell.length_b   1.000
_cell.length_c   1.000
_cell.angle_alpha   90.00
_cell.angle_beta   90.00
_cell.angle_gamma   90.00
#
_symmetry.space_group_name_H-M   'P 1'
#
loop_
_entity.id
_entity.type
_entity.pdbx_description
1 polymer ?
#
loop_
_entity_poly.entity_id
_entity_poly.type
_entity_poly.pdbx_seq_one_letter_code
_entity_poly.pdbx_strand_id
1 'polypeptide(L)'
;MRKSALIVLSGSALLLSACGGGGLFNRQRPDEFAVQRQAPLVVPPDFALVPPAPGAPRPTEQSTAAQAQGALFGPAQPRSGVETTVGQKSGQAAPSIRSTVGDPATQTVAKGEVTRDIVAAPEGDGREAQTMIGGT
;
A
#
# COMPACT_ATOMS: atom_id res chain seq x y z
N MET A 1 77.83 11.43 -25.00
CA MET A 1 77.41 10.27 -24.18
C MET A 1 77.48 10.53 -22.67
N ARG A 2 78.58 11.08 -22.12
CA ARG A 2 78.72 11.37 -20.67
C ARG A 2 77.66 12.35 -20.11
N LYS A 3 77.32 13.41 -20.85
CA LYS A 3 76.29 14.39 -20.44
C LYS A 3 74.88 13.79 -20.40
N SER A 4 74.56 12.94 -21.37
CA SER A 4 73.27 12.23 -21.46
C SER A 4 73.11 11.22 -20.32
N ALA A 5 74.18 10.51 -19.95
CA ALA A 5 74.17 9.56 -18.82
C ALA A 5 73.94 10.27 -17.48
N LEU A 6 74.50 11.47 -17.29
CA LEU A 6 74.29 12.26 -16.07
C LEU A 6 72.84 12.77 -15.95
N ILE A 7 72.21 13.14 -17.07
CA ILE A 7 70.79 13.57 -17.08
C ILE A 7 69.85 12.41 -16.76
N VAL A 8 70.12 11.21 -17.29
CA VAL A 8 69.32 10.01 -16.99
C VAL A 8 69.49 9.60 -15.54
N LEU A 9 70.71 9.63 -15.00
CA LEU A 9 70.98 9.26 -13.61
C LEU A 9 70.32 10.22 -12.61
N SER A 10 70.39 11.53 -12.86
CA SER A 10 69.74 12.53 -12.00
C SER A 10 68.20 12.45 -12.06
N GLY A 11 67.63 12.23 -13.24
CA GLY A 11 66.19 11.99 -13.39
C GLY A 11 65.72 10.73 -12.66
N SER A 12 66.49 9.64 -12.74
CA SER A 12 66.17 8.38 -12.06
C SER A 12 66.20 8.51 -10.54
N ALA A 13 67.18 9.24 -9.99
CA ALA A 13 67.30 9.48 -8.56
C ALA A 13 66.15 10.34 -8.00
N LEU A 14 65.67 11.32 -8.79
CA LEU A 14 64.51 12.14 -8.41
C LEU A 14 63.21 11.32 -8.39
N LEU A 15 63.01 10.43 -9.35
CA LEU A 15 61.84 9.55 -9.40
C LEU A 15 61.81 8.53 -8.25
N LEU A 16 62.96 8.03 -7.81
CA LEU A 16 63.05 7.10 -6.68
C LEU A 16 62.76 7.78 -5.33
N SER A 17 63.12 9.07 -5.17
CA SER A 17 62.85 9.84 -3.96
C SER A 17 61.34 10.04 -3.69
N ALA A 18 60.51 10.02 -4.75
CA ALA A 18 59.06 10.11 -4.62
C ALA A 18 58.40 8.85 -4.06
N CYS A 19 59.05 7.68 -4.14
CA CYS A 19 58.52 6.41 -3.63
C CYS A 19 58.97 6.08 -2.19
N GLY A 20 59.99 6.78 -1.65
CA GLY A 20 60.53 6.56 -0.31
C GLY A 20 59.84 7.37 0.80
N GLY A 21 58.93 8.29 0.45
CA GLY A 21 58.29 9.19 1.39
C GLY A 21 56.99 8.63 2.00
N GLY A 22 57.09 7.99 3.16
CA GLY A 22 55.98 7.88 4.13
C GLY A 22 54.78 7.01 3.77
N GLY A 23 54.83 6.24 2.68
CA GLY A 23 53.73 5.38 2.23
C GLY A 23 53.58 4.10 3.07
N LEU A 24 52.40 3.92 3.67
CA LEU A 24 51.90 2.74 4.40
C LEU A 24 52.19 2.68 5.92
N PHE A 25 53.41 2.96 6.37
CA PHE A 25 53.77 2.87 7.80
C PHE A 25 53.73 4.20 8.56
N ASN A 26 53.67 5.33 7.86
CA ASN A 26 53.51 6.67 8.46
C ASN A 26 52.11 7.23 8.17
N ARG A 27 51.09 6.37 8.30
CA ARG A 27 49.69 6.81 8.27
C ARG A 27 49.30 7.06 9.71
N GLN A 28 48.76 8.25 9.99
CA GLN A 28 47.99 8.49 11.21
C GLN A 28 46.84 7.47 11.20
N ARG A 29 47.01 6.32 11.87
CA ARG A 29 45.93 5.35 12.02
C ARG A 29 44.83 6.10 12.79
N PRO A 30 43.58 6.13 12.28
CA PRO A 30 42.49 6.73 13.03
C PRO A 30 42.41 6.02 14.38
N ASP A 31 42.59 6.76 15.46
CA ASP A 31 42.57 6.22 16.81
C ASP A 31 41.16 5.70 17.14
N GLU A 32 41.00 4.38 17.09
CA GLU A 32 39.74 3.69 17.37
C GLU A 32 39.28 3.83 18.84
N PHE A 33 40.13 4.37 19.72
CA PHE A 33 39.82 4.69 21.12
C PHE A 33 39.72 6.20 21.37
N ALA A 34 39.75 7.04 20.33
CA ALA A 34 39.50 8.47 20.49
C ALA A 34 38.05 8.70 20.92
N VAL A 35 37.86 8.89 22.23
CA VAL A 35 36.56 9.18 22.84
C VAL A 35 36.08 10.53 22.33
N GLN A 36 35.16 10.49 21.36
CA GLN A 36 34.42 11.68 20.95
C GLN A 36 33.47 12.09 22.07
N ARG A 37 33.31 13.40 22.27
CA ARG A 37 32.35 13.92 23.26
C ARG A 37 30.95 13.50 22.85
N GLN A 38 30.32 12.67 23.68
CA GLN A 38 28.93 12.27 23.52
C GLN A 38 28.06 13.52 23.49
N ALA A 39 27.13 13.61 22.53
CA ALA A 39 26.13 14.66 22.51
C ALA A 39 25.39 14.68 23.87
N PRO A 40 25.06 15.85 24.44
CA PRO A 40 24.35 15.93 25.70
C PRO A 40 23.07 15.10 25.62
N LEU A 41 22.86 14.20 26.60
CA LEU A 41 21.62 13.45 26.71
C LEU A 41 20.52 14.45 27.11
N VAL A 42 19.71 14.87 26.14
CA VAL A 42 18.47 15.57 26.40
C VAL A 42 17.51 14.55 26.98
N VAL A 43 17.26 14.64 28.29
CA VAL A 43 16.16 13.91 28.92
C VAL A 43 14.87 14.45 28.26
N PRO A 44 14.11 13.62 27.53
CA PRO A 44 12.83 14.03 27.00
C PRO A 44 11.96 14.56 28.15
N PRO A 45 11.07 15.55 27.91
CA PRO A 45 10.16 16.00 28.95
C PRO A 45 9.43 14.78 29.52
N ASP A 46 9.42 14.65 30.85
CA ASP A 46 8.64 13.62 31.52
C ASP A 46 7.18 13.79 31.10
N PHE A 47 6.72 12.96 30.17
CA PHE A 47 5.31 12.84 29.89
C PHE A 47 4.72 12.16 31.12
N ALA A 48 4.19 12.97 32.04
CA ALA A 48 3.31 12.50 33.12
C ALA A 48 2.01 11.99 32.50
N LEU A 49 2.10 10.88 31.75
CA LEU A 49 0.96 10.16 31.21
C LEU A 49 0.22 9.61 32.40
N VAL A 50 -0.87 10.28 32.78
CA VAL A 50 -1.81 9.77 33.75
C VAL A 50 -2.36 8.47 33.17
N PRO A 51 -2.13 7.31 33.83
CA PRO A 51 -2.71 6.06 33.36
C PRO A 51 -4.24 6.23 33.26
N PRO A 52 -4.88 5.80 32.16
CA PRO A 52 -6.32 5.91 32.04
C PRO A 52 -6.97 5.19 33.23
N ALA A 53 -7.92 5.87 33.87
CA ALA A 53 -8.55 5.36 35.08
C ALA A 53 -9.10 3.93 34.84
N PRO A 54 -8.88 2.98 35.77
CA PRO A 54 -9.44 1.63 35.64
C PRO A 54 -10.96 1.71 35.46
N GLY A 55 -11.47 1.22 34.33
CA GLY A 55 -12.91 1.25 34.00
C GLY A 55 -13.39 2.48 33.23
N ALA A 56 -12.53 3.44 32.89
CA ALA A 56 -12.87 4.46 31.89
C ALA A 56 -13.22 3.76 30.56
N PRO A 57 -14.27 4.20 29.84
CA PRO A 57 -14.55 3.70 28.50
C PRO A 57 -13.28 3.85 27.67
N ARG A 58 -12.70 2.72 27.24
CA ARG A 58 -11.66 2.78 26.22
C ARG A 58 -12.28 3.53 25.04
N PRO A 59 -11.64 4.56 24.46
CA PRO A 59 -12.03 5.04 23.15
C PRO A 59 -12.13 3.80 22.29
N THR A 60 -13.35 3.44 21.87
CA THR A 60 -13.60 2.19 21.18
C THR A 60 -12.68 2.16 19.98
N GLU A 61 -11.66 1.31 20.03
CA GLU A 61 -10.77 1.07 18.90
C GLU A 61 -11.65 0.52 17.80
N GLN A 62 -12.09 1.43 16.93
CA GLN A 62 -12.63 1.06 15.65
C GLN A 62 -11.59 0.12 15.05
N SER A 63 -11.99 -1.14 14.81
CA SER A 63 -11.08 -2.18 14.32
C SER A 63 -10.18 -1.59 13.25
N THR A 64 -8.87 -1.78 13.35
CA THR A 64 -7.90 -1.25 12.38
C THR A 64 -8.26 -1.66 10.95
N ALA A 65 -8.85 -2.85 10.80
CA ALA A 65 -9.41 -3.33 9.54
C ALA A 65 -10.60 -2.46 9.04
N ALA A 66 -11.51 -2.07 9.93
CA ALA A 66 -12.63 -1.19 9.59
C ALA A 66 -12.17 0.24 9.25
N GLN A 67 -11.14 0.74 9.94
CA GLN A 67 -10.50 2.03 9.62
C GLN A 67 -9.82 1.99 8.25
N ALA A 68 -9.06 0.92 7.97
CA ALA A 68 -8.44 0.71 6.67
C ALA A 68 -9.49 0.59 5.55
N GLN A 69 -10.57 -0.17 5.77
CA GLN A 69 -11.69 -0.27 4.82
C GLN A 69 -12.35 1.08 4.57
N GLY A 70 -12.59 1.88 5.61
CA GLY A 70 -13.14 3.24 5.45
C GLY A 70 -12.19 4.18 4.71
N ALA A 71 -10.88 4.05 4.91
CA ALA A 71 -9.87 4.82 4.17
C ALA A 71 -9.76 4.40 2.70
N LEU A 72 -9.91 3.11 2.40
CA LEU A 72 -9.80 2.54 1.06
C LEU A 72 -11.07 2.76 0.22
N PHE A 73 -12.25 2.59 0.81
CA PHE A 73 -13.54 2.57 0.10
C PHE A 73 -14.41 3.79 0.41
N GLY A 74 -14.03 4.61 1.38
CA GLY A 74 -14.83 5.74 1.83
C GLY A 74 -16.10 5.31 2.58
N PRO A 75 -16.96 6.28 2.94
CA PRO A 75 -18.25 5.96 3.53
C PRO A 75 -19.15 5.27 2.51
N ALA A 76 -20.03 4.38 3.01
CA ALA A 76 -21.03 3.71 2.19
C ALA A 76 -21.88 4.74 1.42
N GLN A 77 -21.91 4.63 0.10
CA GLN A 77 -22.72 5.50 -0.74
C GLN A 77 -24.21 5.17 -0.57
N PRO A 78 -25.10 6.19 -0.51
CA PRO A 78 -26.52 5.95 -0.49
C PRO A 78 -26.95 5.22 -1.78
N ARG A 79 -27.70 4.12 -1.63
CA ARG A 79 -28.25 3.38 -2.76
C ARG A 79 -29.36 4.21 -3.43
N SER A 80 -29.49 4.08 -4.75
CA SER A 80 -30.57 4.76 -5.48
C SER A 80 -31.94 4.21 -5.07
N GLY A 81 -32.99 5.03 -5.15
CA GLY A 81 -34.36 4.57 -4.86
C GLY A 81 -34.83 3.43 -5.77
N VAL A 82 -34.28 3.33 -6.98
CA VAL A 82 -34.54 2.22 -7.90
C VAL A 82 -33.89 0.93 -7.39
N GLU A 83 -32.64 0.99 -6.92
CA GLU A 83 -31.92 -0.17 -6.38
C GLU A 83 -32.62 -0.74 -5.15
N THR A 84 -33.08 0.12 -4.24
CA THR A 84 -33.83 -0.33 -3.06
C THR A 84 -35.18 -0.95 -3.44
N THR A 85 -35.89 -0.36 -4.40
CA THR A 85 -37.16 -0.89 -4.91
C THR A 85 -36.98 -2.26 -5.57
N VAL A 86 -35.93 -2.43 -6.39
CA VAL A 86 -35.61 -3.73 -7.00
C VAL A 86 -35.21 -4.75 -5.94
N GLY A 87 -34.43 -4.35 -4.94
CA GLY A 87 -34.06 -5.21 -3.80
C GLY A 87 -35.27 -5.69 -3.00
N GLN A 88 -36.26 -4.83 -2.79
CA GLN A 88 -37.51 -5.19 -2.11
C GLN A 88 -38.37 -6.15 -2.95
N LYS A 89 -38.39 -5.98 -4.28
CA LYS A 89 -39.16 -6.82 -5.19
C LYS A 89 -38.52 -8.19 -5.47
N SER A 90 -37.21 -8.33 -5.26
CA SER A 90 -36.45 -9.55 -5.62
C SER A 90 -36.53 -10.69 -4.59
N GLY A 91 -37.20 -10.47 -3.45
CA GLY A 91 -37.41 -11.49 -2.44
C GLY A 91 -36.14 -11.88 -1.67
N GLN A 92 -36.25 -12.87 -0.79
CA GLN A 92 -35.14 -13.30 0.06
C GLN A 92 -34.36 -14.45 -0.60
N ALA A 93 -33.03 -14.31 -0.69
CA ALA A 93 -32.17 -15.35 -1.24
C ALA A 93 -32.10 -16.58 -0.31
N ALA A 94 -32.15 -17.77 -0.89
CA ALA A 94 -31.95 -19.01 -0.14
C ALA A 94 -30.49 -19.09 0.37
N PRO A 95 -30.25 -19.54 1.62
CA PRO A 95 -28.90 -19.60 2.19
C PRO A 95 -27.90 -20.44 1.38
N SER A 96 -28.38 -21.51 0.73
CA SER A 96 -27.56 -22.43 -0.06
C SER A 96 -27.42 -22.05 -1.54
N ILE A 97 -27.96 -20.90 -1.97
CA ILE A 97 -28.08 -20.60 -3.41
C ILE A 97 -26.74 -20.61 -4.15
N ARG A 98 -25.64 -20.18 -3.51
CA ARG A 98 -24.31 -20.19 -4.14
C ARG A 98 -23.79 -21.60 -4.39
N SER A 99 -24.10 -22.53 -3.49
CA SER A 99 -23.75 -23.94 -3.66
C SER A 99 -24.61 -24.59 -4.73
N THR A 100 -25.92 -24.32 -4.73
CA THR A 100 -26.85 -24.87 -5.71
C THR A 100 -26.54 -24.36 -7.12
N VAL A 101 -26.27 -23.07 -7.31
CA VAL A 101 -25.97 -22.52 -8.65
C VAL A 101 -24.60 -22.98 -9.18
N GLY A 102 -23.63 -23.22 -8.28
CA GLY A 102 -22.27 -23.66 -8.66
C GLY A 102 -22.13 -25.18 -8.84
N ASP A 103 -23.13 -25.98 -8.47
CA ASP A 103 -23.10 -27.43 -8.60
C ASP A 103 -23.24 -27.85 -10.08
N PRO A 104 -22.30 -28.64 -10.65
CA PRO A 104 -22.42 -29.18 -12.00
C PRO A 104 -23.68 -30.04 -12.23
N ALA A 105 -24.26 -30.62 -11.18
CA ALA A 105 -25.50 -31.40 -11.26
C ALA A 105 -26.76 -30.53 -11.37
N THR A 106 -26.66 -29.21 -11.16
CA THR A 106 -27.80 -28.30 -11.29
C THR A 106 -28.18 -28.14 -12.75
N GLN A 107 -29.43 -28.47 -13.06
CA GLN A 107 -29.98 -28.35 -14.40
C GLN A 107 -30.11 -26.87 -14.79
N THR A 108 -29.29 -26.42 -15.74
CA THR A 108 -29.34 -25.07 -16.30
C THR A 108 -29.90 -25.08 -17.72
N VAL A 109 -30.70 -24.07 -18.07
CA VAL A 109 -31.16 -23.86 -19.45
C VAL A 109 -30.39 -22.71 -20.08
N ALA A 110 -29.78 -22.95 -21.24
CA ALA A 110 -29.13 -21.89 -22.00
C ALA A 110 -30.18 -20.92 -22.58
N LYS A 111 -30.20 -19.68 -22.07
CA LYS A 111 -31.08 -18.61 -22.54
C LYS A 111 -30.32 -17.54 -23.35
N GLY A 112 -29.13 -17.87 -23.87
CA GLY A 112 -28.25 -16.91 -24.52
C GLY A 112 -28.86 -16.17 -25.71
N GLU A 113 -29.61 -16.86 -26.58
CA GLU A 113 -30.32 -16.25 -27.71
C GLU A 113 -31.40 -15.27 -27.23
N VAL A 114 -32.26 -15.71 -26.29
CA VAL A 114 -33.32 -14.89 -25.70
C VAL A 114 -32.74 -13.64 -25.02
N THR A 115 -31.65 -13.79 -24.24
CA THR A 115 -30.99 -12.64 -23.61
C THR A 115 -30.41 -11.69 -24.65
N ARG A 116 -29.81 -12.21 -25.72
CA ARG A 116 -29.26 -11.38 -26.80
C ARG A 116 -30.34 -10.59 -27.51
N ASP A 117 -31.48 -11.22 -27.79
CA ASP A 117 -32.63 -10.58 -28.43
C ASP A 117 -33.23 -9.48 -27.54
N ILE A 118 -33.32 -9.70 -26.22
CA ILE A 118 -33.78 -8.69 -25.26
C ILE A 118 -32.81 -7.50 -25.19
N VAL A 119 -31.50 -7.74 -25.16
CA VAL A 119 -30.50 -6.66 -25.08
C VAL A 119 -30.40 -5.86 -26.38
N ALA A 120 -30.63 -6.50 -27.52
CA ALA A 120 -30.65 -5.85 -28.82
C ALA A 120 -32.00 -5.17 -29.14
N ALA A 121 -33.02 -5.37 -28.30
CA ALA A 121 -34.33 -4.76 -28.51
C ALA A 121 -34.24 -3.23 -28.40
N PRO A 122 -34.90 -2.48 -29.29
CA PRO A 122 -35.04 -1.03 -29.15
C PRO A 122 -35.66 -0.65 -27.81
N GLU A 123 -35.23 0.48 -27.26
CA GLU A 123 -35.84 1.04 -26.05
C GLU A 123 -37.32 1.33 -26.29
N GLY A 124 -38.18 0.78 -25.43
CA GLY A 124 -39.61 0.99 -25.49
C GLY A 124 -40.31 0.38 -24.29
N ASP A 125 -41.47 0.95 -23.95
CA ASP A 125 -42.34 0.44 -22.90
C ASP A 125 -42.93 -0.90 -23.39
N GLY A 126 -42.19 -1.99 -23.22
CA GLY A 126 -42.70 -3.33 -23.52
C GLY A 126 -44.03 -3.56 -22.80
N ARG A 127 -44.91 -4.38 -23.39
CA ARG A 127 -46.28 -4.65 -22.87
C ARG A 127 -46.32 -4.98 -21.37
N GLU A 128 -45.24 -5.54 -20.82
CA GLU A 128 -45.16 -6.03 -19.44
C GLU A 128 -44.27 -5.17 -18.51
N ALA A 129 -43.57 -4.15 -19.02
CA ALA A 129 -42.56 -3.39 -18.28
C ALA A 129 -43.01 -1.95 -18.01
N GLN A 130 -44.12 -1.78 -17.28
CA GLN A 130 -44.57 -0.47 -16.81
C GLN A 130 -44.28 -0.33 -15.32
N THR A 131 -43.50 0.67 -14.94
CA THR A 131 -43.34 1.07 -13.54
C THR A 131 -44.00 2.41 -13.31
N MET A 132 -45.20 2.41 -12.72
CA MET A 132 -45.75 3.62 -12.13
C MET A 132 -44.96 3.91 -10.85
N ILE A 133 -44.24 5.04 -10.83
CA ILE A 133 -43.73 5.62 -9.61
C ILE A 133 -44.95 6.25 -8.91
N GLY A 134 -45.57 5.50 -8.01
CA GLY A 134 -46.65 6.01 -7.16
C GLY A 134 -46.09 7.08 -6.24
N GLY A 135 -46.39 8.34 -6.53
CA GLY A 135 -46.17 9.47 -5.64
C GLY A 135 -47.47 9.84 -4.93
N THR A 136 -47.56 9.53 -3.65
CA THR A 136 -47.86 10.46 -2.53
C THR A 136 -47.43 9.79 -1.23
#